data_AF-A0A6C0DB41-F1
#
_entry.id   AF-A0A6C0DB41-F1
#
_cell.length_a   1.000
_cell.length_b   1.000
_cell.length_c   1.000
_cell.angle_alpha   90.00
_cell.angle_beta   90.00
_cell.angle_gamma   90.00
#
_symmetry.space_group_name_H-M   'P 1'
#
loop_
_entity.id
_entity.type
_entity.pdbx_description
1 polymer ?
#
loop_
_entity_poly.entity_id
_entity_poly.type
_entity_poly.pdbx_seq_one_letter_code
_entity_poly.pdbx_strand_id
1 'polypeptide(L)'
;MQDVLQQLWGSFHKKAGETVETKATETNAKPKPIACDKQALHDKITMDAFDGGRTADWMRSLPNAKWFGIRDTVTGHEIHAVSDRQIPMADLYLGLRLMSWMTQTQPLRWYWWDQPWVRLLPADTDPGRDHINGGWAVVGVPEVHVYRREEAHKVLLHECIHALRLDVDTVAADHSRLQFEAALGRSLWPHLGEAWTEMRAELLWAVASSPTAASATRAWIRQKRCAAGQAAQVWARIRDSTRAEDTNVFAYYILKWVLMGHELAVVLAPDASVAHWFRWWQEALPFLNAAASKKASSEKHVLALGMTCPSG
;
A
#
# COMPACT_ATOMS: atom_id res chain seq x y z
N MET A 1 8.88 11.47 15.78
CA MET A 1 8.88 10.43 14.72
C MET A 1 10.06 9.47 14.82
N GLN A 2 11.28 9.96 15.10
CA GLN A 2 12.46 9.10 15.22
C GLN A 2 12.26 7.95 16.23
N ASP A 3 11.67 8.23 17.40
CA ASP A 3 11.38 7.19 18.40
C ASP A 3 10.37 6.15 17.89
N VAL A 4 9.32 6.58 17.20
CA VAL A 4 8.33 5.68 16.57
C VAL A 4 9.01 4.78 15.54
N LEU A 5 9.86 5.34 14.68
CA LEU A 5 10.62 4.56 13.70
C LEU A 5 11.60 3.59 14.37
N GLN A 6 12.27 4.02 15.44
CA GLN A 6 13.19 3.18 16.21
C GLN A 6 12.44 2.01 16.87
N GLN A 7 11.27 2.26 17.43
CA GLN A 7 10.40 1.23 18.02
C GLN A 7 9.90 0.25 16.95
N LEU A 8 9.35 0.76 15.84
CA LEU A 8 8.90 -0.08 14.72
C LEU A 8 10.05 -0.91 14.14
N TRP A 9 11.21 -0.30 13.92
CA TRP A 9 12.40 -0.98 13.43
C TRP A 9 12.86 -2.07 14.40
N GLY A 10 12.90 -1.76 15.70
CA GLY A 10 13.18 -2.74 16.74
C GLY A 10 12.19 -3.90 16.71
N SER A 11 10.89 -3.64 16.57
CA SER A 11 9.86 -4.68 16.52
C SER A 11 9.99 -5.62 15.32
N PHE A 12 10.38 -5.08 14.16
CA PHE A 12 10.52 -5.86 12.92
C PHE A 12 11.84 -6.63 12.87
N HIS A 13 12.95 -6.03 13.34
CA HIS A 13 14.30 -6.60 13.19
C HIS A 13 14.81 -7.35 14.43
N LYS A 14 14.40 -7.01 15.66
CA LYS A 14 14.81 -7.81 16.84
C LYS A 14 14.25 -9.23 16.78
N LYS A 15 13.02 -9.40 16.29
CA LYS A 15 12.44 -10.73 16.00
C LYS A 15 13.25 -11.55 14.99
N ALA A 16 14.03 -10.90 14.12
CA ALA A 16 14.90 -11.61 13.17
C ALA A 16 16.29 -11.95 13.75
N GLY A 17 16.75 -11.20 14.76
CA GLY A 17 18.07 -11.35 15.39
C GLY A 17 18.10 -12.25 16.62
N GLU A 18 16.98 -12.38 17.37
CA GLU A 18 16.93 -13.22 18.59
C GLU A 18 16.83 -14.74 18.32
N THR A 19 16.86 -15.18 17.05
CA THR A 19 16.77 -16.59 16.65
C THR A 19 18.06 -17.24 16.12
N VAL A 20 19.23 -16.58 16.15
CA VAL A 20 20.44 -17.16 15.51
C VAL A 20 21.54 -17.61 16.48
N GLU A 21 21.74 -17.00 17.65
CA GLU A 21 22.91 -17.35 18.49
C GLU A 21 22.65 -17.76 19.94
N THR A 22 21.43 -17.67 20.46
CA THR A 22 21.13 -18.15 21.83
C THR A 22 20.01 -19.19 21.84
N LYS A 23 20.45 -20.46 21.97
CA LYS A 23 19.69 -21.71 22.21
C LYS A 23 19.02 -22.33 20.99
N ALA A 24 19.86 -22.85 20.09
CA ALA A 24 19.53 -23.91 19.17
C ALA A 24 19.26 -25.22 19.93
N THR A 25 18.03 -25.40 20.41
CA THR A 25 17.43 -26.70 20.79
C THR A 25 15.96 -26.44 21.08
N GLU A 26 15.16 -26.37 20.00
CA GLU A 26 13.72 -26.75 19.94
C GLU A 26 13.03 -26.04 18.74
N THR A 27 12.78 -26.82 17.68
CA THR A 27 11.82 -26.54 16.61
C THR A 27 11.98 -25.25 15.80
N ASN A 28 13.08 -25.12 15.05
CA ASN A 28 13.21 -24.14 13.96
C ASN A 28 12.26 -24.48 12.81
N ALA A 29 11.00 -24.13 12.96
CA ALA A 29 9.97 -24.17 11.93
C ALA A 29 10.32 -23.13 10.85
N LYS A 30 11.00 -23.58 9.79
CA LYS A 30 11.34 -22.75 8.62
C LYS A 30 10.15 -22.70 7.66
N PRO A 31 9.99 -21.61 6.89
CA PRO A 31 9.08 -21.60 5.75
C PRO A 31 9.30 -22.83 4.86
N LYS A 32 8.21 -23.50 4.49
CA LYS A 32 8.25 -24.72 3.66
C LYS A 32 7.51 -24.49 2.35
N PRO A 33 8.07 -24.92 1.21
CA PRO A 33 7.31 -25.02 -0.02
C PRO A 33 6.06 -25.89 0.20
N ILE A 34 4.94 -25.46 -0.36
CA ILE A 34 3.68 -26.19 -0.41
C ILE A 34 3.20 -26.27 -1.86
N ALA A 35 2.21 -27.11 -2.14
CA ALA A 35 1.52 -27.05 -3.42
C ALA A 35 0.85 -25.67 -3.57
N CYS A 36 1.09 -25.02 -4.71
CA CYS A 36 0.42 -23.77 -5.07
C CYS A 36 -1.07 -24.04 -5.33
N ASP A 37 -1.95 -23.26 -4.72
CA ASP A 37 -3.39 -23.29 -4.97
C ASP A 37 -3.72 -22.57 -6.28
N LYS A 38 -3.48 -23.28 -7.39
CA LYS A 38 -3.73 -22.75 -8.74
C LYS A 38 -5.20 -22.43 -8.95
N GLN A 39 -6.09 -23.25 -8.40
CA GLN A 39 -7.53 -23.08 -8.59
C GLN A 39 -7.99 -21.78 -7.93
N ALA A 40 -7.58 -21.51 -6.69
CA ALA A 40 -7.87 -20.23 -6.06
C ALA A 40 -7.28 -19.05 -6.84
N LEU A 41 -6.04 -19.15 -7.34
CA LEU A 41 -5.47 -18.11 -8.20
C LEU A 41 -6.27 -17.90 -9.48
N HIS A 42 -6.91 -18.91 -10.07
CA HIS A 42 -7.79 -18.73 -11.22
C HIS A 42 -9.14 -18.13 -10.82
N ASP A 43 -9.79 -18.67 -9.79
CA ASP A 43 -11.12 -18.26 -9.35
C ASP A 43 -11.13 -16.78 -8.92
N LYS A 44 -10.13 -16.37 -8.13
CA LYS A 44 -10.08 -15.04 -7.52
C LYS A 44 -9.90 -13.89 -8.51
N ILE A 45 -9.35 -14.14 -9.69
CA ILE A 45 -9.23 -13.10 -10.73
C ILE A 45 -10.60 -12.77 -11.33
N THR A 46 -11.52 -13.73 -11.33
CA THR A 46 -12.83 -13.58 -11.96
C THR A 46 -13.89 -13.01 -11.03
N MET A 47 -13.68 -13.09 -9.72
CA MET A 47 -14.67 -12.71 -8.71
C MET A 47 -14.91 -11.20 -8.65
N ASP A 48 -13.86 -10.39 -8.83
CA ASP A 48 -13.96 -8.94 -8.88
C ASP A 48 -12.86 -8.39 -9.77
N ALA A 49 -13.16 -8.11 -11.03
CA ALA A 49 -12.24 -7.53 -12.01
C ALA A 49 -11.88 -6.07 -11.67
N PHE A 50 -11.31 -5.83 -10.48
CA PHE A 50 -10.85 -4.54 -9.98
C PHE A 50 -9.83 -3.87 -10.90
N ASP A 51 -9.17 -4.66 -11.75
CA ASP A 51 -8.22 -4.21 -12.77
C ASP A 51 -8.78 -4.30 -14.21
N GLY A 52 -10.11 -4.40 -14.36
CA GLY A 52 -10.79 -4.48 -15.66
C GLY A 52 -10.58 -5.80 -16.41
N GLY A 53 -10.14 -6.87 -15.74
CA GLY A 53 -9.92 -8.19 -16.35
C GLY A 53 -8.52 -8.37 -16.91
N ARG A 54 -7.66 -7.37 -16.74
CA ARG A 54 -6.29 -7.36 -17.26
C ARG A 54 -5.50 -8.56 -16.73
N THR A 55 -5.62 -8.90 -15.45
CA THR A 55 -4.94 -10.05 -14.83
C THR A 55 -5.36 -11.37 -15.46
N ALA A 56 -6.64 -11.51 -15.82
CA ALA A 56 -7.15 -12.71 -16.49
C ALA A 56 -6.55 -12.83 -17.90
N ASP A 57 -6.50 -11.72 -18.65
CA ASP A 57 -5.84 -11.66 -19.95
C ASP A 57 -4.36 -12.01 -19.87
N TRP A 58 -3.65 -11.43 -18.89
CA TRP A 58 -2.24 -11.73 -18.67
C TRP A 58 -2.04 -13.21 -18.37
N MET A 59 -2.80 -13.80 -17.44
CA MET A 59 -2.66 -15.23 -17.13
C MET A 59 -2.91 -16.12 -18.35
N ARG A 60 -3.92 -15.80 -19.18
CA ARG A 60 -4.18 -16.52 -20.45
C ARG A 60 -3.00 -16.41 -21.42
N SER A 61 -2.27 -15.31 -21.38
CA SER A 61 -1.10 -15.06 -22.24
C SER A 61 0.19 -15.75 -21.80
N LEU A 62 0.21 -16.44 -20.64
CA LEU A 62 1.41 -17.09 -20.10
C LEU A 62 1.56 -18.54 -20.63
N PRO A 63 2.36 -18.80 -21.67
CA PRO A 63 2.56 -20.17 -22.16
C PRO A 63 3.29 -21.07 -21.14
N ASN A 64 4.08 -20.47 -20.24
CA ASN A 64 4.92 -21.16 -19.27
C ASN A 64 4.83 -20.51 -17.88
N ALA A 65 3.61 -20.36 -17.36
CA ALA A 65 3.38 -19.81 -16.03
C ALA A 65 4.12 -20.61 -14.94
N LYS A 66 4.86 -19.92 -14.08
CA LYS A 66 5.52 -20.48 -12.89
C LYS A 66 4.65 -20.27 -11.67
N TRP A 67 4.49 -21.32 -10.88
CA TRP A 67 3.58 -21.37 -9.75
C TRP A 67 4.36 -21.60 -8.47
N PHE A 68 4.06 -20.83 -7.43
CA PHE A 68 4.75 -20.84 -6.16
C PHE A 68 3.76 -21.01 -5.02
N GLY A 69 4.07 -21.90 -4.09
CA GLY A 69 3.34 -22.08 -2.84
C GLY A 69 4.34 -22.14 -1.69
N ILE A 70 4.18 -21.30 -0.68
CA ILE A 70 5.00 -21.37 0.53
C ILE A 70 4.16 -21.11 1.77
N ARG A 71 4.48 -21.81 2.87
CA ARG A 71 3.83 -21.64 4.17
C ARG A 71 4.86 -21.43 5.28
N ASP A 72 4.61 -20.47 6.15
CA ASP A 72 5.26 -20.39 7.46
C ASP A 72 4.61 -21.43 8.40
N THR A 73 5.38 -22.43 8.84
CA THR A 73 4.86 -23.50 9.68
C THR A 73 4.60 -23.11 11.14
N VAL A 74 5.06 -21.93 11.57
CA VAL A 74 4.77 -21.40 12.93
C VAL A 74 3.44 -20.65 12.92
N THR A 75 3.32 -19.68 12.04
CA THR A 75 2.19 -18.73 12.01
C THR A 75 1.04 -19.21 11.12
N GLY A 76 1.29 -20.19 10.25
CA GLY A 76 0.33 -20.67 9.28
C GLY A 76 0.14 -19.74 8.07
N HIS A 77 0.89 -18.63 7.97
CA HIS A 77 0.82 -17.72 6.83
C HIS A 77 1.17 -18.43 5.53
N GLU A 78 0.48 -18.08 4.45
CA GLU A 78 0.66 -18.69 3.14
C GLU A 78 0.82 -17.66 2.03
N ILE A 79 1.64 -17.99 1.03
CA ILE A 79 1.73 -17.25 -0.22
C ILE A 79 1.48 -18.23 -1.36
N HIS A 80 0.54 -17.87 -2.23
CA HIS A 80 0.27 -18.52 -3.49
C HIS A 80 0.53 -17.51 -4.59
N ALA A 81 1.48 -17.77 -5.47
CA ALA A 81 1.87 -16.82 -6.49
C ALA A 81 1.99 -17.45 -7.88
N VAL A 82 1.74 -16.63 -8.90
CA VAL A 82 1.95 -16.94 -10.31
C VAL A 82 2.82 -15.86 -10.95
N SER A 83 3.76 -16.28 -11.79
CA SER A 83 4.69 -15.37 -12.46
C SER A 83 5.09 -15.88 -13.85
N ASP A 84 5.48 -14.95 -14.72
CA ASP A 84 6.17 -15.21 -15.98
C ASP A 84 7.67 -15.49 -15.80
N ARG A 85 8.20 -15.27 -14.59
CA ARG A 85 9.61 -15.41 -14.24
C ARG A 85 9.80 -16.23 -12.97
N GLN A 86 11.07 -16.52 -12.66
CA GLN A 86 11.39 -17.05 -11.34
C GLN A 86 11.21 -15.94 -10.30
N ILE A 87 10.36 -16.14 -9.30
CA ILE A 87 10.31 -15.27 -8.13
C ILE A 87 11.50 -15.62 -7.22
N PRO A 88 12.33 -14.64 -6.82
CA PRO A 88 13.37 -14.85 -5.82
C PRO A 88 12.77 -15.37 -4.51
N MET A 89 13.34 -16.43 -3.93
CA MET A 89 12.87 -16.96 -2.64
C MET A 89 12.91 -15.90 -1.52
N ALA A 90 13.85 -14.96 -1.60
CA ALA A 90 13.94 -13.83 -0.68
C ALA A 90 12.66 -12.97 -0.66
N ASP A 91 12.00 -12.79 -1.82
CA ASP A 91 10.75 -12.02 -1.91
C ASP A 91 9.60 -12.75 -1.21
N LEU A 92 9.51 -14.08 -1.37
CA LEU A 92 8.50 -14.89 -0.69
C LEU A 92 8.74 -14.94 0.83
N TYR A 93 9.98 -15.09 1.27
CA TYR A 93 10.32 -15.04 2.70
C TYR A 93 10.06 -13.66 3.31
N LEU A 94 10.35 -12.59 2.58
CA LEU A 94 10.00 -11.24 3.02
C LEU A 94 8.48 -11.09 3.17
N GLY A 95 7.69 -11.59 2.23
CA GLY A 95 6.23 -11.61 2.33
C GLY A 95 5.72 -12.29 3.59
N LEU A 96 6.19 -13.51 3.88
CA LEU A 96 5.83 -14.24 5.11
C LEU A 96 6.23 -13.46 6.37
N ARG A 97 7.44 -12.87 6.38
CA ARG A 97 7.92 -12.06 7.51
C ARG A 97 7.06 -10.82 7.73
N LEU A 98 6.60 -10.16 6.67
CA LEU A 98 5.71 -9.01 6.77
C LEU A 98 4.34 -9.42 7.34
N MET A 99 3.75 -10.51 6.86
CA MET A 99 2.49 -11.03 7.43
C MET A 99 2.63 -11.38 8.91
N SER A 100 3.72 -12.09 9.28
CA SER A 100 4.06 -12.40 10.69
C SER A 100 4.30 -11.16 11.55
N TRP A 101 4.70 -10.04 10.95
CA TRP A 101 4.84 -8.76 11.65
C TRP A 101 3.50 -8.09 11.90
N MET A 102 2.58 -8.18 10.93
CA MET A 102 1.23 -7.64 11.03
C MET A 102 0.37 -8.40 12.05
N THR A 103 0.49 -9.73 12.08
CA THR A 103 -0.21 -10.58 13.07
C THR A 103 0.52 -11.89 13.30
N GLN A 104 0.37 -12.47 14.49
CA GLN A 104 0.89 -13.81 14.82
C GLN A 104 -0.20 -14.83 15.11
N THR A 105 -1.44 -14.37 15.26
CA THR A 105 -2.56 -15.18 15.74
C THR A 105 -3.59 -15.48 14.66
N GLN A 106 -3.57 -14.71 13.56
CA GLN A 106 -4.52 -14.86 12.46
C GLN A 106 -3.75 -15.17 11.16
N PRO A 107 -3.76 -16.44 10.70
CA PRO A 107 -3.08 -16.82 9.48
C PRO A 107 -3.64 -16.11 8.25
N LEU A 108 -2.85 -15.20 7.69
CA LEU A 108 -3.08 -14.54 6.40
C LEU A 108 -2.70 -15.44 5.20
N ARG A 109 -3.51 -15.36 4.13
CA ARG A 109 -3.15 -15.89 2.80
C ARG A 109 -2.91 -14.75 1.82
N TRP A 110 -1.80 -14.81 1.10
CA TRP A 110 -1.47 -13.85 0.06
C TRP A 110 -1.52 -14.51 -1.32
N TYR A 111 -2.46 -14.06 -2.16
CA TYR A 111 -2.53 -14.39 -3.57
C TYR A 111 -1.81 -13.31 -4.38
N TRP A 112 -0.75 -13.70 -5.09
CA TRP A 112 0.12 -12.77 -5.81
C TRP A 112 0.25 -13.09 -7.29
N TRP A 113 -0.25 -12.20 -8.13
CA TRP A 113 0.01 -12.21 -9.56
C TRP A 113 1.19 -11.26 -9.84
N ASP A 114 2.39 -11.82 -10.07
CA ASP A 114 3.68 -11.10 -10.23
C ASP A 114 3.79 -10.43 -11.62
N GLN A 115 2.85 -9.54 -11.93
CA GLN A 115 2.72 -8.90 -13.23
C GLN A 115 3.71 -7.75 -13.40
N PRO A 116 4.31 -7.54 -14.58
CA PRO A 116 5.35 -6.53 -14.78
C PRO A 116 4.80 -5.09 -14.88
N TRP A 117 3.50 -4.87 -14.67
CA TRP A 117 2.90 -3.54 -14.82
C TRP A 117 3.30 -2.59 -13.71
N VAL A 118 3.36 -1.31 -14.09
CA VAL A 118 3.72 -0.20 -13.23
C VAL A 118 2.58 0.81 -13.15
N ARG A 119 2.43 1.55 -12.03
CA ARG A 119 1.39 2.60 -11.94
C ARG A 119 1.79 3.79 -12.80
N LEU A 120 1.14 3.92 -13.95
CA LEU A 120 1.28 5.08 -14.82
C LEU A 120 -0.05 5.78 -14.94
N LEU A 121 -0.05 7.10 -14.76
CA LEU A 121 -1.16 7.96 -15.14
C LEU A 121 -0.81 8.60 -16.49
N PRO A 122 -1.55 8.30 -17.57
CA PRO A 122 -1.30 8.91 -18.87
C PRO A 122 -1.38 10.45 -18.84
N ALA A 123 -0.77 11.10 -19.83
CA ALA A 123 -0.95 12.53 -20.04
C ALA A 123 -2.44 12.85 -20.28
N ASP A 124 -2.86 14.04 -19.84
CA ASP A 124 -4.20 14.60 -20.10
C ASP A 124 -5.36 13.65 -19.70
N THR A 125 -5.12 12.79 -18.70
CA THR A 125 -6.08 11.79 -18.23
C THR A 125 -6.36 11.97 -16.74
N ASP A 126 -7.65 11.95 -16.39
CA ASP A 126 -8.10 11.86 -15.01
C ASP A 126 -7.76 10.47 -14.45
N PRO A 127 -7.19 10.39 -13.24
CA PRO A 127 -6.83 9.11 -12.65
C PRO A 127 -8.08 8.26 -12.32
N GLY A 128 -8.29 7.20 -13.09
CA GLY A 128 -9.25 6.12 -12.81
C GLY A 128 -8.64 4.85 -12.18
N ARG A 129 -9.48 3.82 -11.97
CA ARG A 129 -9.15 2.58 -11.21
C ARG A 129 -7.88 1.89 -11.69
N ASP A 130 -7.73 1.79 -13.02
CA ASP A 130 -6.60 1.13 -13.68
C ASP A 130 -5.24 1.74 -13.36
N HIS A 131 -5.20 2.99 -12.89
CA HIS A 131 -3.96 3.72 -12.62
C HIS A 131 -3.51 3.58 -11.15
N ILE A 132 -4.39 3.09 -10.27
CA ILE A 132 -4.26 3.30 -8.83
C ILE A 132 -4.31 1.97 -8.07
N ASN A 133 -5.25 1.08 -8.38
CA ASN A 133 -5.53 -0.07 -7.54
C ASN A 133 -4.45 -1.14 -7.70
N GLY A 134 -3.75 -1.49 -6.61
CA GLY A 134 -2.66 -2.47 -6.66
C GLY A 134 -2.93 -3.84 -6.09
N GLY A 135 -3.95 -3.92 -5.27
CA GLY A 135 -4.45 -5.12 -4.65
C GLY A 135 -5.88 -4.90 -4.24
N TRP A 136 -6.40 -5.87 -3.50
CA TRP A 136 -7.62 -5.72 -2.72
C TRP A 136 -7.61 -6.74 -1.59
N ALA A 137 -8.45 -6.48 -0.60
CA ALA A 137 -8.81 -7.40 0.46
C ALA A 137 -10.27 -7.19 0.85
N VAL A 138 -10.90 -8.24 1.37
CA VAL A 138 -12.19 -8.10 2.03
C VAL A 138 -11.94 -7.75 3.50
N VAL A 139 -12.54 -6.67 3.97
CA VAL A 139 -12.33 -6.17 5.34
C VAL A 139 -12.63 -7.25 6.39
N GLY A 140 -11.60 -7.63 7.16
CA GLY A 140 -11.68 -8.67 8.19
C GLY A 140 -11.61 -10.12 7.72
N VAL A 141 -11.44 -10.36 6.42
CA VAL A 141 -11.10 -11.68 5.90
C VAL A 141 -9.58 -11.74 5.78
N PRO A 142 -8.89 -12.73 6.38
CA PRO A 142 -7.43 -12.82 6.38
C PRO A 142 -6.87 -13.31 5.04
N GLU A 143 -7.24 -12.62 3.97
CA GLU A 143 -6.92 -12.92 2.59
C GLU A 143 -6.56 -11.62 1.87
N VAL A 144 -5.44 -11.64 1.15
CA VAL A 144 -4.87 -10.48 0.47
C VAL A 144 -4.57 -10.85 -0.97
N HIS A 145 -4.91 -9.95 -1.89
CA HIS A 145 -4.72 -10.11 -3.32
C HIS A 145 -3.84 -8.99 -3.86
N VAL A 146 -2.77 -9.32 -4.59
CA VAL A 146 -1.85 -8.32 -5.17
C VAL A 146 -1.58 -8.64 -6.62
N TYR A 147 -1.80 -7.66 -7.50
CA TYR A 147 -1.81 -7.87 -8.96
C TYR A 147 -0.56 -7.38 -9.68
N ARG A 148 0.54 -7.13 -8.96
CA ARG A 148 1.71 -6.48 -9.54
C ARG A 148 3.01 -6.93 -8.89
N ARG A 149 4.08 -6.83 -9.67
CA ARG A 149 5.46 -7.00 -9.24
C ARG A 149 5.98 -5.77 -8.53
N GLU A 150 5.76 -4.61 -9.14
CA GLU A 150 6.19 -3.33 -8.60
C GLU A 150 5.53 -3.15 -7.24
N GLU A 151 6.35 -2.98 -6.20
CA GLU A 151 5.87 -2.63 -4.86
C GLU A 151 5.01 -3.71 -4.16
N ALA A 152 5.04 -4.95 -4.65
CA ALA A 152 4.19 -6.05 -4.20
C ALA A 152 4.10 -6.18 -2.67
N HIS A 153 5.24 -6.09 -1.97
CA HIS A 153 5.32 -6.21 -0.51
C HIS A 153 4.67 -5.07 0.27
N LYS A 154 4.62 -3.88 -0.32
CA LYS A 154 4.01 -2.73 0.32
C LYS A 154 2.51 -2.69 0.04
N VAL A 155 2.08 -3.10 -1.15
CA VAL A 155 0.67 -3.39 -1.41
C VAL A 155 0.19 -4.50 -0.46
N LEU A 156 0.98 -5.57 -0.26
CA LEU A 156 0.69 -6.58 0.76
C LEU A 156 0.47 -5.94 2.14
N LEU A 157 1.32 -5.02 2.59
CA LEU A 157 1.14 -4.33 3.87
C LEU A 157 -0.16 -3.52 3.91
N HIS A 158 -0.48 -2.80 2.83
CA HIS A 158 -1.74 -2.06 2.67
C HIS A 158 -2.94 -3.00 2.83
N GLU A 159 -3.00 -4.05 2.03
CA GLU A 159 -4.12 -5.00 2.07
C GLU A 159 -4.19 -5.79 3.38
N CYS A 160 -3.06 -6.05 4.05
CA CYS A 160 -3.07 -6.64 5.40
C CYS A 160 -3.80 -5.76 6.41
N ILE A 161 -3.71 -4.44 6.28
CA ILE A 161 -4.42 -3.52 7.18
C ILE A 161 -5.94 -3.72 7.03
N HIS A 162 -6.43 -3.80 5.79
CA HIS A 162 -7.83 -4.12 5.48
C HIS A 162 -8.25 -5.50 5.99
N ALA A 163 -7.47 -6.53 5.65
CA ALA A 163 -7.73 -7.92 6.01
C ALA A 163 -7.83 -8.11 7.54
N LEU A 164 -7.12 -7.29 8.32
CA LEU A 164 -7.06 -7.36 9.78
C LEU A 164 -7.95 -6.32 10.49
N ARG A 165 -8.74 -5.52 9.76
CA ARG A 165 -9.55 -4.42 10.31
C ARG A 165 -8.73 -3.43 11.14
N LEU A 166 -7.54 -3.10 10.65
CA LEU A 166 -6.66 -2.12 11.27
C LEU A 166 -6.88 -0.71 10.72
N ASP A 167 -7.79 -0.54 9.76
CA ASP A 167 -8.14 0.76 9.16
C ASP A 167 -8.77 1.73 10.13
N VAL A 168 -8.79 3.00 9.70
CA VAL A 168 -9.70 4.00 10.24
C VAL A 168 -11.14 3.61 9.91
N ASP A 169 -12.01 3.65 10.90
CA ASP A 169 -13.44 3.39 10.70
C ASP A 169 -14.03 4.35 9.65
N THR A 170 -14.69 3.80 8.63
CA THR A 170 -15.36 4.58 7.58
C THR A 170 -16.37 5.59 8.16
N VAL A 171 -17.08 5.21 9.24
CA VAL A 171 -18.04 6.09 9.91
C VAL A 171 -17.34 7.26 10.59
N ALA A 172 -16.13 7.04 11.14
CA ALA A 172 -15.35 8.14 11.71
C ALA A 172 -14.94 9.14 10.63
N ALA A 173 -14.60 8.67 9.43
CA ALA A 173 -14.15 9.47 8.29
C ALA A 173 -15.26 10.25 7.57
N ASP A 174 -16.54 9.89 7.76
CA ASP A 174 -17.66 10.46 7.02
C ASP A 174 -17.83 11.96 7.24
N HIS A 175 -17.67 12.44 8.47
CA HIS A 175 -17.79 13.88 8.75
C HIS A 175 -16.75 14.69 7.96
N SER A 176 -15.49 14.27 8.01
CA SER A 176 -14.41 14.90 7.26
C SER A 176 -14.64 14.81 5.75
N ARG A 177 -15.17 13.68 5.26
CA ARG A 177 -15.52 13.51 3.84
C ARG A 177 -16.51 14.57 3.37
N LEU A 178 -17.60 14.78 4.10
CA LEU A 178 -18.61 15.78 3.74
C LEU A 178 -18.02 17.21 3.71
N GLN A 179 -17.08 17.53 4.61
CA GLN A 179 -16.36 18.81 4.58
C GLN A 179 -15.51 18.97 3.32
N PHE A 180 -14.79 17.91 2.92
CA PHE A 180 -14.03 17.92 1.67
C PHE A 180 -14.94 18.05 0.44
N GLU A 181 -16.02 17.29 0.37
CA GLU A 181 -16.97 17.34 -0.77
C GLU A 181 -17.57 18.74 -0.92
N ALA A 182 -17.96 19.38 0.19
CA ALA A 182 -18.46 20.74 0.19
C ALA A 182 -17.40 21.76 -0.31
N ALA A 183 -16.13 21.59 0.09
CA ALA A 183 -15.05 22.49 -0.31
C ALA A 183 -14.59 22.27 -1.76
N LEU A 184 -14.60 21.03 -2.24
CA LEU A 184 -14.15 20.64 -3.58
C LEU A 184 -15.26 20.78 -4.64
N GLY A 185 -16.52 20.86 -4.23
CA GLY A 185 -17.66 20.94 -5.17
C GLY A 185 -17.87 19.64 -5.95
N ARG A 186 -17.49 18.49 -5.39
CA ARG A 186 -17.66 17.16 -5.99
C ARG A 186 -17.79 16.08 -4.94
N SER A 187 -18.40 14.95 -5.30
CA SER A 187 -18.42 13.76 -4.46
C SER A 187 -17.07 13.05 -4.47
N LEU A 188 -16.62 12.61 -3.30
CA LEU A 188 -15.44 11.78 -3.14
C LEU A 188 -15.85 10.32 -2.96
N TRP A 189 -14.95 9.39 -3.26
CA TRP A 189 -15.17 7.99 -2.92
C TRP A 189 -15.26 7.83 -1.40
N PRO A 190 -16.14 6.96 -0.87
CA PRO A 190 -16.46 6.92 0.56
C PRO A 190 -15.28 6.56 1.48
N HIS A 191 -14.19 6.01 0.95
CA HIS A 191 -13.10 5.45 1.74
C HIS A 191 -11.96 6.46 1.98
N LEU A 192 -12.22 7.59 2.66
CA LEU A 192 -11.13 8.50 3.04
C LEU A 192 -10.08 7.88 3.97
N GLY A 193 -10.44 6.81 4.70
CA GLY A 193 -9.52 6.01 5.52
C GLY A 193 -8.32 5.47 4.73
N GLU A 194 -8.46 5.30 3.42
CA GLU A 194 -7.41 4.86 2.49
C GLU A 194 -6.16 5.75 2.52
N ALA A 195 -6.32 7.05 2.82
CA ALA A 195 -5.19 7.96 3.01
C ALA A 195 -4.30 7.52 4.18
N TRP A 196 -4.92 7.05 5.27
CA TRP A 196 -4.23 6.53 6.44
C TRP A 196 -3.59 5.18 6.13
N THR A 197 -4.34 4.26 5.51
CA THR A 197 -3.87 2.92 5.15
C THR A 197 -2.64 3.00 4.25
N GLU A 198 -2.68 3.87 3.24
CA GLU A 198 -1.57 4.11 2.31
C GLU A 198 -0.35 4.72 3.03
N MET A 199 -0.56 5.74 3.86
CA MET A 199 0.51 6.34 4.68
C MET A 199 1.16 5.29 5.59
N ARG A 200 0.34 4.47 6.25
CA ARG A 200 0.79 3.47 7.22
C ARG A 200 1.57 2.36 6.52
N ALA A 201 1.10 1.87 5.39
CA ALA A 201 1.80 0.87 4.57
C ALA A 201 3.18 1.39 4.12
N GLU A 202 3.26 2.65 3.66
CA GLU A 202 4.53 3.28 3.29
C GLU A 202 5.50 3.42 4.47
N LEU A 203 5.00 3.79 5.65
CA LEU A 203 5.79 3.88 6.88
C LEU A 203 6.36 2.51 7.27
N LEU A 204 5.51 1.48 7.30
CA LEU A 204 5.90 0.11 7.62
C LEU A 204 6.91 -0.43 6.60
N TRP A 205 6.72 -0.14 5.32
CA TRP A 205 7.66 -0.51 4.27
C TRP A 205 9.02 0.19 4.41
N ALA A 206 9.04 1.49 4.75
CA ALA A 206 10.28 2.22 5.00
C ALA A 206 11.11 1.59 6.14
N VAL A 207 10.44 1.03 7.15
CA VAL A 207 11.05 0.28 8.24
C VAL A 207 11.56 -1.09 7.78
N ALA A 208 10.71 -1.85 7.09
CA ALA A 208 11.00 -3.22 6.71
C ALA A 208 12.13 -3.33 5.68
N SER A 209 12.17 -2.41 4.71
CA SER A 209 13.20 -2.34 3.66
C SER A 209 14.53 -1.75 4.12
N SER A 210 14.62 -1.29 5.38
CA SER A 210 15.79 -0.59 5.89
C SER A 210 16.64 -1.43 6.83
N PRO A 211 17.97 -1.55 6.58
CA PRO A 211 18.86 -2.35 7.42
C PRO A 211 19.10 -1.75 8.81
N THR A 212 18.83 -0.45 9.00
CA THR A 212 19.00 0.26 10.28
C THR A 212 17.86 1.24 10.52
N ALA A 213 17.62 1.63 11.77
CA ALA A 213 16.63 2.67 12.08
C ALA A 213 16.99 4.03 11.45
N ALA A 214 18.29 4.35 11.35
CA ALA A 214 18.77 5.55 10.68
C ALA A 214 18.45 5.52 9.17
N SER A 215 18.63 4.38 8.50
CA SER A 215 18.22 4.23 7.09
C SER A 215 16.71 4.25 6.91
N ALA A 216 15.93 3.72 7.87
CA ALA A 216 14.46 3.80 7.86
C ALA A 216 13.99 5.26 7.94
N THR A 217 14.62 6.06 8.81
CA THR A 217 14.36 7.49 8.90
C THR A 217 14.68 8.21 7.59
N ARG A 218 15.81 7.91 6.96
CA ARG A 218 16.14 8.47 5.64
C ARG A 218 15.17 8.03 4.54
N ALA A 219 14.75 6.77 4.54
CA ALA A 219 13.76 6.24 3.60
C ALA A 219 12.42 6.95 3.77
N TRP A 220 11.95 7.12 5.00
CA TRP A 220 10.72 7.85 5.30
C TRP A 220 10.79 9.32 4.87
N ILE A 221 11.90 10.02 5.13
CA ILE A 221 12.08 11.41 4.68
C ILE A 221 12.03 11.50 3.14
N ARG A 222 12.67 10.58 2.42
CA ARG A 222 12.60 10.54 0.95
C ARG A 222 11.17 10.29 0.47
N GLN A 223 10.47 9.38 1.12
CA GLN A 223 9.09 9.06 0.81
C GLN A 223 8.18 10.28 0.95
N LYS A 224 8.29 11.04 2.05
CA LYS A 224 7.52 12.28 2.25
C LYS A 224 7.78 13.33 1.17
N ARG A 225 9.05 13.52 0.77
CA ARG A 225 9.40 14.46 -0.31
C ARG A 225 8.78 14.05 -1.62
N CYS A 226 8.75 12.75 -1.90
CA CYS A 226 8.18 12.27 -3.13
C CYS A 226 6.65 12.31 -3.13
N ALA A 227 6.00 11.93 -2.03
CA ALA A 227 4.57 12.09 -1.84
C ALA A 227 4.14 13.55 -2.04
N ALA A 228 4.95 14.54 -1.60
CA ALA A 228 4.71 15.95 -1.89
C ALA A 228 4.73 16.27 -3.40
N GLY A 229 5.67 15.67 -4.14
CA GLY A 229 5.77 15.82 -5.60
C GLY A 229 4.57 15.20 -6.32
N GLN A 230 4.19 13.98 -5.94
CA GLN A 230 3.01 13.30 -6.49
C GLN A 230 1.72 14.06 -6.15
N ALA A 231 1.56 14.50 -4.90
CA ALA A 231 0.42 15.30 -4.48
C ALA A 231 0.29 16.57 -5.32
N ALA A 232 1.39 17.30 -5.56
CA ALA A 232 1.37 18.49 -6.39
C ALA A 232 0.98 18.20 -7.86
N GLN A 233 1.48 17.10 -8.43
CA GLN A 233 1.18 16.71 -9.82
C GLN A 233 -0.27 16.24 -9.98
N VAL A 234 -0.76 15.43 -9.03
CA VAL A 234 -2.15 14.97 -9.02
C VAL A 234 -3.10 16.14 -8.75
N TRP A 235 -2.76 17.03 -7.81
CA TRP A 235 -3.54 18.22 -7.50
C TRP A 235 -3.67 19.16 -8.70
N ALA A 236 -2.60 19.36 -9.47
CA ALA A 236 -2.66 20.15 -10.70
C ALA A 236 -3.75 19.66 -11.67
N ARG A 237 -3.97 18.34 -11.75
CA ARG A 237 -4.97 17.72 -12.62
C ARG A 237 -6.38 17.79 -12.07
N ILE A 238 -6.54 17.47 -10.77
CA ILE A 238 -7.87 17.20 -10.21
C ILE A 238 -8.49 18.39 -9.48
N ARG A 239 -7.74 19.46 -9.17
CA ARG A 239 -8.22 20.54 -8.27
C ARG A 239 -9.46 21.27 -8.80
N ASP A 240 -9.55 21.44 -10.12
CA ASP A 240 -10.61 22.18 -10.80
C ASP A 240 -11.68 21.23 -11.37
N SER A 241 -11.52 19.92 -11.18
CA SER A 241 -12.48 18.91 -11.66
C SER A 241 -13.68 18.83 -10.72
N THR A 242 -14.88 18.95 -11.29
CA THR A 242 -16.17 18.78 -10.61
C THR A 242 -16.74 17.37 -10.74
N ARG A 243 -16.02 16.47 -11.43
CA ARG A 243 -16.47 15.09 -11.63
C ARG A 243 -16.43 14.33 -10.31
N ALA A 244 -17.47 13.54 -10.04
CA ALA A 244 -17.44 12.62 -8.91
C ALA A 244 -16.26 11.65 -9.03
N GLU A 245 -15.57 11.41 -7.92
CA GLU A 245 -14.46 10.48 -7.86
C GLU A 245 -15.01 9.04 -7.77
N ASP A 246 -14.60 8.18 -8.70
CA ASP A 246 -14.94 6.74 -8.72
C ASP A 246 -13.80 5.85 -8.19
N THR A 247 -12.82 6.49 -7.56
CA THR A 247 -11.54 5.98 -7.05
C THR A 247 -11.10 6.74 -5.80
N ASN A 248 -10.01 6.30 -5.16
CA ASN A 248 -9.42 6.93 -3.97
C ASN A 248 -8.24 7.87 -4.29
N VAL A 249 -8.23 8.55 -5.44
CA VAL A 249 -7.12 9.43 -5.87
C VAL A 249 -6.81 10.51 -4.83
N PHE A 250 -7.84 11.22 -4.39
CA PHE A 250 -7.71 12.30 -3.43
C PHE A 250 -7.13 11.76 -2.12
N ALA A 251 -7.64 10.63 -1.65
CA ALA A 251 -7.15 9.96 -0.45
C ALA A 251 -5.68 9.53 -0.60
N TYR A 252 -5.33 8.79 -1.65
CA TYR A 252 -4.00 8.19 -1.83
C TYR A 252 -2.87 9.17 -2.09
N TYR A 253 -3.14 10.29 -2.77
CA TYR A 253 -2.08 11.21 -3.17
C TYR A 253 -2.13 12.54 -2.43
N ILE A 254 -3.32 13.11 -2.25
CA ILE A 254 -3.46 14.44 -1.63
C ILE A 254 -3.54 14.32 -0.13
N LEU A 255 -4.57 13.64 0.38
CA LEU A 255 -4.80 13.53 1.81
C LEU A 255 -3.68 12.75 2.50
N LYS A 256 -3.18 11.66 1.92
CA LYS A 256 -1.99 10.94 2.42
C LYS A 256 -0.82 11.88 2.71
N TRP A 257 -0.48 12.76 1.76
CA TRP A 257 0.64 13.70 1.95
C TRP A 257 0.36 14.70 3.07
N VAL A 258 -0.89 15.19 3.19
CA VAL A 258 -1.32 16.01 4.34
C VAL A 258 -1.11 15.24 5.65
N LEU A 259 -1.54 13.98 5.72
CA LEU A 259 -1.37 13.14 6.92
C LEU A 259 0.10 12.90 7.28
N MET A 260 0.99 12.77 6.30
CA MET A 260 2.44 12.68 6.52
C MET A 260 3.03 13.94 7.18
N GLY A 261 2.37 15.10 7.06
CA GLY A 261 2.71 16.32 7.80
C GLY A 261 2.38 16.26 9.30
N HIS A 262 1.48 15.35 9.69
CA HIS A 262 0.97 15.17 11.05
C HIS A 262 1.19 13.74 11.57
N GLU A 263 2.23 13.07 11.06
CA GLU A 263 2.53 11.64 11.23
C GLU A 263 2.41 11.11 12.66
N LEU A 264 2.83 11.87 13.68
CA LEU A 264 2.72 11.44 15.07
C LEU A 264 1.27 11.33 15.54
N ALA A 265 0.43 12.33 15.26
CA ALA A 265 -0.98 12.31 15.64
C ALA A 265 -1.71 11.17 14.92
N VAL A 266 -1.43 11.02 13.63
CA VAL A 266 -2.06 10.02 12.75
C VAL A 266 -1.67 8.59 13.13
N VAL A 267 -0.42 8.36 13.55
CA VAL A 267 0.05 7.02 13.97
C VAL A 267 -0.44 6.65 15.36
N LEU A 268 -0.46 7.60 16.30
CA LEU A 268 -0.78 7.31 17.70
C LEU A 268 -2.28 7.26 17.97
N ALA A 269 -3.09 7.98 17.19
CA ALA A 269 -4.53 8.06 17.38
C ALA A 269 -5.24 8.18 16.02
N PRO A 270 -5.23 7.12 15.18
CA PRO A 270 -5.74 7.17 13.81
C PRO A 270 -7.18 7.68 13.74
N ASP A 271 -8.11 7.08 14.49
CA ASP A 271 -9.53 7.48 14.48
C ASP A 271 -9.75 8.90 15.02
N ALA A 272 -9.09 9.26 16.13
CA ALA A 272 -9.22 10.59 16.69
C ALA A 272 -8.63 11.68 15.78
N SER A 273 -7.59 11.34 15.00
CA SER A 273 -6.96 12.29 14.08
C SER A 273 -7.88 12.75 12.95
N VAL A 274 -8.90 11.94 12.62
CA VAL A 274 -9.85 12.19 11.52
C VAL A 274 -10.52 13.56 11.64
N ALA A 275 -10.87 13.97 12.87
CA ALA A 275 -11.51 15.25 13.16
C ALA A 275 -10.62 16.47 12.80
N HIS A 276 -9.34 16.25 12.49
CA HIS A 276 -8.41 17.31 12.11
C HIS A 276 -8.04 17.31 10.63
N TRP A 277 -8.40 16.25 9.88
CA TRP A 277 -7.93 16.05 8.50
C TRP A 277 -8.31 17.21 7.57
N PHE A 278 -9.56 17.69 7.65
CA PHE A 278 -10.01 18.82 6.84
C PHE A 278 -9.24 20.10 7.14
N ARG A 279 -9.04 20.43 8.43
CA ARG A 279 -8.25 21.60 8.84
C ARG A 279 -6.80 21.51 8.36
N TRP A 280 -6.15 20.35 8.52
CA TRP A 280 -4.78 20.14 8.06
C TRP A 280 -4.66 20.30 6.54
N TRP A 281 -5.67 19.85 5.78
CA TRP A 281 -5.71 20.09 4.35
C TRP A 281 -5.86 21.58 4.02
N GLN A 282 -6.72 22.32 4.73
CA GLN A 282 -6.84 23.77 4.56
C GLN A 282 -5.50 24.49 4.83
N GLU A 283 -4.77 24.07 5.87
CA GLU A 283 -3.43 24.59 6.18
C GLU A 283 -2.42 24.28 5.05
N ALA A 284 -2.53 23.11 4.41
CA ALA A 284 -1.66 22.68 3.31
C ALA A 284 -2.05 23.23 1.93
N LEU A 285 -3.29 23.71 1.76
CA LEU A 285 -3.86 24.13 0.47
C LEU A 285 -3.07 25.24 -0.23
N PRO A 286 -2.56 26.30 0.46
CA PRO A 286 -1.73 27.32 -0.20
C PRO A 286 -0.47 26.73 -0.84
N PHE A 287 0.17 25.75 -0.18
CA PHE A 287 1.34 25.06 -0.71
C PHE A 287 0.97 24.21 -1.94
N LEU A 288 -0.12 23.43 -1.85
CA LEU A 288 -0.61 22.61 -2.97
C LEU A 288 -0.90 23.47 -4.20
N ASN A 289 -1.58 24.62 -4.02
CA ASN A 289 -1.90 25.53 -5.12
C ASN A 289 -0.64 26.16 -5.75
N ALA A 290 0.32 26.58 -4.93
CA ALA A 290 1.59 27.12 -5.41
C ALA A 290 2.43 26.05 -6.15
N ALA A 291 2.47 24.82 -5.64
CA ALA A 291 3.20 23.72 -6.24
C ALA A 291 2.56 23.22 -7.54
N ALA A 292 1.24 23.06 -7.56
CA ALA A 292 0.47 22.66 -8.74
C ALA A 292 0.64 23.67 -9.89
N SER A 293 0.62 24.97 -9.59
CA SER A 293 0.83 26.01 -10.62
C SER A 293 2.20 25.91 -11.29
N LYS A 294 3.25 25.52 -10.55
CA LYS A 294 4.60 25.25 -11.09
C LYS A 294 4.67 23.93 -11.87
N LYS A 295 3.68 23.07 -11.71
CA LYS A 295 3.60 21.72 -12.29
C LYS A 295 2.48 21.61 -13.34
N ALA A 296 1.88 22.71 -13.79
CA ALA A 296 0.86 22.69 -14.83
C ALA A 296 1.33 21.97 -16.11
N SER A 297 2.62 22.08 -16.46
CA SER A 297 3.20 21.33 -17.59
C SER A 297 3.17 19.80 -17.40
N SER A 298 3.07 19.31 -16.17
CA SER A 298 3.01 17.87 -15.86
C SER A 298 1.71 17.20 -16.27
N GLU A 299 0.66 17.96 -16.60
CA GLU A 299 -0.56 17.43 -17.22
C GLU A 299 -0.25 16.73 -18.54
N LYS A 300 0.71 17.27 -19.30
CA LYS A 300 1.15 16.76 -20.61
C LYS A 300 2.15 15.60 -20.53
N HIS A 301 2.41 15.09 -19.33
CA HIS A 301 3.41 14.04 -19.11
C HIS A 301 2.77 12.82 -18.47
N VAL A 302 3.29 11.64 -18.79
CA VAL A 302 2.95 10.42 -18.06
C VAL A 302 3.54 10.53 -16.65
N LEU A 303 2.74 10.28 -15.61
CA LEU A 303 3.20 10.28 -14.22
C LEU A 303 3.40 8.85 -13.75
N ALA A 304 4.52 8.59 -13.09
CA ALA A 304 4.69 7.39 -12.28
C ALA A 304 4.00 7.61 -10.93
N LEU A 305 2.93 6.86 -10.68
CA LEU A 305 2.10 6.96 -9.49
C LEU A 305 2.38 5.82 -8.48
N GLY A 306 3.54 5.18 -8.59
CA GLY A 306 4.02 4.20 -7.62
C GLY A 306 4.04 4.78 -6.22
N MET A 307 3.69 3.98 -5.23
CA MET A 307 3.68 4.34 -3.82
C MET A 307 5.10 4.56 -3.24
N THR A 308 6.17 4.24 -3.97
CA THR A 308 7.57 4.40 -3.58
C THR A 308 8.29 5.03 -4.74
N CYS A 309 9.21 5.89 -4.36
CA CYS A 309 9.94 6.63 -5.35
C CYS A 309 11.25 5.92 -5.65
N PRO A 310 11.65 5.89 -6.93
CA PRO A 310 12.94 5.32 -7.30
C PRO A 310 14.01 5.91 -6.40
N SER A 311 14.91 5.07 -5.91
CA SER A 311 16.15 5.53 -5.31
C SER A 311 16.95 6.22 -6.41
N GLY A 312 16.72 7.53 -6.58
CA GLY A 312 17.54 8.39 -7.42
C GLY A 312 18.94 8.56 -6.86
#